data_AF-A0AAX3EBE4-F1
#
_entry.id   AF-A0AAX3EBE4-F1
#
_cell.length_a   1.000
_cell.length_b   1.000
_cell.length_c   1.000
_cell.angle_alpha   90.00
_cell.angle_beta   90.00
_cell.angle_gamma   90.00
#
_symmetry.space_group_name_H-M   'P 1'
#
loop_
_entity.id
_entity.type
_entity.pdbx_description
1 polymer ?
#
loop_
_entity_poly.entity_id
_entity_poly.type
_entity_poly.pdbx_seq_one_letter_code
_entity_poly.pdbx_strand_id
1 'polypeptide(L)' 'MKTNNDVSIEERNPYEVLPRAVAEELPFVRVRNPAFGVTPAEYVDLIVTEQGAIPPGLAFTVIRDYLGWKIEELQ' A
#
# COMPACT_ATOMS: atom_id res chain seq x y z
N MET A 1 -17.84 -1.72 -6.03
CA MET A 1 -16.42 -1.68 -6.45
C MET A 1 -15.72 -2.78 -5.67
N LYS A 2 -15.35 -3.89 -6.31
CA LYS A 2 -14.70 -5.00 -5.61
C LYS A 2 -13.25 -4.60 -5.33
N THR A 3 -12.92 -4.36 -4.08
CA THR A 3 -11.54 -4.24 -3.63
C THR A 3 -11.20 -5.59 -3.01
N ASN A 4 -10.51 -6.45 -3.76
CA ASN A 4 -9.74 -7.52 -3.11
C ASN A 4 -8.51 -6.81 -2.54
N ASN A 5 -8.61 -6.32 -1.31
CA ASN A 5 -7.53 -5.59 -0.64
C ASN A 5 -7.49 -6.06 0.82
N ASP A 6 -6.85 -7.18 1.07
CA ASP A 6 -6.70 -7.73 2.43
C ASP A 6 -5.72 -6.90 3.29
N VAL A 7 -5.08 -5.87 2.71
CA VAL A 7 -4.24 -4.90 3.43
C VAL A 7 -4.96 -3.57 3.60
N SER A 8 -5.19 -3.16 4.86
CA SER A 8 -5.79 -1.87 5.20
C SER A 8 -4.85 -0.71 4.88
N ILE A 9 -5.36 0.33 4.22
CA ILE A 9 -4.61 1.58 3.98
C ILE A 9 -4.58 2.41 5.27
N GLU A 10 -3.39 2.71 5.77
CA GLU A 10 -3.19 3.61 6.91
C GLU A 10 -3.70 5.02 6.60
N GLU A 11 -4.53 5.58 7.48
CA GLU A 11 -4.90 7.00 7.49
C GLU A 11 -4.07 7.73 8.55
N ARG A 12 -3.25 8.68 8.10
CA ARG A 12 -2.37 9.50 8.94
C ARG A 12 -3.08 10.74 9.45
N ASN A 13 -2.37 11.50 10.28
CA ASN A 13 -2.89 12.73 10.86
C ASN A 13 -3.30 13.71 9.74
N PRO A 14 -4.57 14.16 9.68
CA PRO A 14 -5.02 15.10 8.66
C PRO A 14 -4.30 16.46 8.72
N TYR A 15 -3.73 16.80 9.88
CA TYR A 15 -3.00 18.06 10.05
C TYR A 15 -1.61 18.07 9.39
N GLU A 16 -1.12 16.93 8.88
CA GLU A 16 0.03 16.88 7.96
C GLU A 16 -0.31 17.48 6.59
N VAL A 17 -1.58 17.43 6.18
CA VAL A 17 -2.07 17.96 4.91
C VAL A 17 -2.59 19.39 5.07
N LEU A 18 -3.41 19.63 6.11
CA LEU A 18 -4.03 20.94 6.34
C LEU A 18 -3.83 21.37 7.80
N PRO A 19 -3.10 22.46 8.09
CA PRO A 19 -2.90 22.92 9.46
C PRO A 19 -4.20 23.11 10.21
N ARG A 20 -4.21 22.73 11.50
CA ARG A 20 -5.40 22.73 12.35
C ARG A 20 -6.15 24.07 12.36
N ALA A 21 -5.43 25.17 12.47
CA ALA A 21 -6.02 26.51 12.48
C ALA A 21 -6.87 26.81 11.23
N VAL A 22 -6.47 26.28 10.06
CA VAL A 22 -7.20 26.45 8.80
C VAL A 22 -8.33 25.43 8.69
N ALA A 23 -8.10 24.20 9.11
CA ALA A 23 -9.12 23.14 9.08
C ALA A 23 -10.35 23.49 9.93
N GLU A 24 -10.14 24.15 11.08
CA GLU A 24 -11.22 24.58 11.97
C GLU A 24 -12.12 25.68 11.35
N GLU A 25 -11.63 26.44 10.37
CA GLU A 25 -12.41 27.42 9.61
C GLU A 25 -13.29 26.79 8.51
N LEU A 26 -13.13 25.49 8.23
CA LEU A 26 -13.79 24.79 7.13
C LEU A 26 -14.68 23.62 7.64
N PRO A 27 -15.82 23.90 8.32
CA PRO A 27 -16.60 22.89 9.05
C PRO A 27 -17.25 21.82 8.17
N PHE A 28 -17.33 22.03 6.85
CA PHE A 28 -17.91 21.09 5.90
C PHE A 28 -16.86 20.33 5.07
N VAL A 29 -15.57 20.48 5.39
CA VAL A 29 -14.46 19.80 4.71
C VAL A 29 -13.93 18.68 5.60
N ARG A 30 -13.84 17.48 5.06
CA ARG A 30 -13.17 16.35 5.73
C ARG A 30 -11.84 16.08 5.06
N VAL A 31 -10.75 16.34 5.79
CA VAL A 31 -9.39 16.05 5.32
C VAL A 31 -9.11 14.56 5.47
N ARG A 32 -8.61 13.93 4.40
CA ARG A 32 -8.10 12.56 4.39
C ARG A 32 -6.59 12.59 4.16
N ASN A 33 -5.88 11.63 4.74
CA ASN A 33 -4.44 11.50 4.56
C ASN A 33 -4.06 10.01 4.48
N PRO A 34 -4.48 9.29 3.41
CA PRO A 34 -4.05 7.92 3.21
C PRO A 34 -2.54 7.89 2.93
N ALA A 35 -1.79 7.15 3.76
CA ALA A 35 -0.32 7.09 3.66
C ALA A 35 0.17 6.26 2.47
N PHE A 36 -0.65 5.30 2.03
CA PHE A 36 -0.30 4.35 0.99
C PHE A 36 -1.35 4.34 -0.12
N GLY A 37 -0.90 3.97 -1.32
CA GLY A 37 -1.75 3.67 -2.46
C GLY A 37 -1.51 2.24 -2.94
N VAL A 38 -2.35 1.77 -3.87
CA VAL A 38 -2.18 0.46 -4.52
C VAL A 38 -1.77 0.69 -5.96
N THR A 39 -0.69 0.02 -6.37
CA THR A 39 -0.28 -0.06 -7.77
C THR A 39 -0.53 -1.50 -8.25
N PRO A 40 -1.51 -1.73 -9.15
CA PRO A 40 -1.71 -3.03 -9.79
C PRO A 40 -0.44 -3.59 -10.42
N ALA A 41 -0.26 -4.92 -10.35
CA ALA A 41 0.93 -5.60 -10.87
C ALA A 41 1.14 -5.39 -12.38
N GLU A 42 0.06 -5.18 -13.14
CA GLU A 42 0.11 -4.88 -14.58
C GLU A 42 0.78 -3.55 -14.93
N TYR A 43 0.98 -2.66 -13.94
CA TYR A 43 1.70 -1.40 -14.11
C TYR A 43 3.17 -1.47 -13.65
N VAL A 44 3.67 -2.65 -13.28
CA VAL A 44 5.04 -2.84 -12.81
C VAL A 44 5.79 -3.77 -13.76
N ASP A 45 6.88 -3.30 -14.38
CA ASP A 45 7.68 -4.15 -15.26
C ASP A 45 8.63 -5.07 -14.49
N LEU A 46 9.21 -4.57 -13.39
CA LEU A 46 10.29 -5.24 -12.66
C LEU A 46 10.32 -4.84 -11.19
N ILE A 47 10.56 -5.82 -10.32
CA ILE A 47 10.84 -5.64 -8.89
C ILE A 47 12.32 -5.98 -8.66
N VAL A 48 13.08 -5.06 -8.07
CA VAL A 48 14.51 -5.25 -7.78
C VAL A 48 14.69 -5.50 -6.29
N THR A 49 15.27 -6.65 -5.95
CA THR A 49 15.55 -7.07 -4.57
C THR A 49 17.02 -7.42 -4.42
N GLU A 50 17.45 -7.71 -3.20
CA GLU A 50 18.77 -8.25 -2.89
C GLU A 50 19.03 -9.64 -3.48
N GLN A 51 17.97 -10.34 -3.91
CA GLN A 51 18.05 -11.63 -4.63
C GLN A 51 18.11 -11.45 -6.16
N GLY A 52 18.08 -10.21 -6.64
CA GLY A 52 18.10 -9.86 -8.06
C GLY A 52 16.80 -9.23 -8.55
N ALA A 53 16.63 -9.20 -9.87
CA ALA A 53 15.48 -8.56 -10.51
C ALA A 53 14.45 -9.61 -10.95
N ILE A 54 13.18 -9.41 -10.59
CA ILE A 54 12.09 -10.35 -10.86
C ILE A 54 10.87 -9.65 -11.45
N PRO A 55 10.12 -10.28 -12.37
CA PRO A 55 8.81 -9.76 -12.79
C PRO A 55 7.78 -9.91 -11.65
N PRO A 56 6.73 -9.07 -11.59
CA PRO A 56 5.74 -9.11 -10.50
C PRO A 56 5.07 -10.48 -10.32
N GLY A 57 4.83 -11.21 -11.42
CA GLY A 57 4.22 -12.55 -11.37
C GLY A 57 5.05 -13.61 -10.65
N LEU A 58 6.34 -13.34 -10.40
CA LEU A 58 7.23 -14.23 -9.64
C LEU A 58 7.48 -13.76 -8.20
N ALA A 59 6.83 -12.68 -7.72
CA ALA A 59 7.02 -12.17 -6.36
C ALA A 59 6.77 -13.24 -5.27
N PHE A 60 5.81 -14.15 -5.49
CA PHE A 60 5.51 -15.24 -4.56
C PHE A 60 6.69 -16.19 -4.31
N THR A 61 7.62 -16.31 -5.28
CA THR A 61 8.81 -17.16 -5.13
C THR A 61 9.73 -16.60 -4.06
N VAL A 62 9.94 -15.28 -4.03
CA VAL A 62 10.72 -14.62 -2.97
C VAL A 62 10.03 -14.77 -1.62
N ILE A 63 8.71 -14.57 -1.57
CA ILE A 63 7.94 -14.67 -0.33
C ILE A 63 8.02 -16.10 0.26
N ARG A 64 7.84 -17.12 -0.57
CA ARG A 64 7.90 -18.52 -0.13
C ARG A 64 9.33 -18.99 0.17
N ASP A 65 10.25 -18.76 -0.77
CA ASP A 65 11.57 -19.40 -0.76
C ASP A 65 12.60 -18.63 0.07
N TYR A 66 12.45 -17.30 0.19
CA TYR A 66 13.39 -16.45 0.91
C TYR A 66 12.83 -15.91 2.24
N LEU A 67 11.56 -15.47 2.27
CA LEU A 67 10.93 -15.02 3.53
C LEU A 67 10.38 -16.20 4.35
N GLY A 68 10.23 -17.39 3.75
CA GLY A 68 9.78 -18.60 4.42
C GLY A 68 8.29 -18.60 4.77
N TRP A 69 7.50 -17.67 4.19
CA TRP A 69 6.07 -17.57 4.47
C TRP A 69 5.33 -18.67 3.73
N LYS A 70 4.35 -19.28 4.40
CA LYS A 70 3.50 -20.28 3.75
C LYS A 70 2.47 -19.60 2.88
N ILE A 71 2.09 -20.26 1.79
CA ILE A 71 1.04 -19.72 0.90
C ILE A 71 -0.30 -19.61 1.64
N GLU A 72 -0.54 -20.49 2.62
CA GLU A 72 -1.71 -20.40 3.50
C GLU A 72 -1.75 -19.15 4.39
N GLU A 73 -0.61 -18.51 4.63
CA GLU A 73 -0.46 -17.28 5.43
C GLU A 73 -0.61 -16.01 4.57
N LEU A 74 -0.77 -16.16 3.25
CA LEU A 74 -0.94 -15.07 2.28
C LEU A 74 -2.41 -14.85 1.86
N GLN A 75 -3.36 -15.53 2.51
CA GLN A 75 -4.80 -15.42 2.27
C GLN A 75 -5.50 -14.50 3.26
#